data_AF-A0A2V9C1E9-F1
#
_entry.id   AF-A0A2V9C1E9-F1
#
_cell.length_a   1.000
_cell.length_b   1.000
_cell.length_c   1.000
_cell.angle_alpha   90.00
_cell.angle_beta   90.00
_cell.angle_gamma   90.00
#
_symmetry.space_group_name_H-M   'P 1'
#
loop_
_entity.id
_entity.type
_entity.pdbx_description
1 polymer ?
#
loop_
_entity_poly.entity_id
_entity_poly.type
_entity_poly.pdbx_seq_one_letter_code
_entity_poly.pdbx_strand_id
1 'polypeptide(L)'
;QALLATAAEAGEGGKAHILVRLFEDAGADYLRLLATKLAAVPGVQALLGTHAGGHVVFAQSAGLSADMNALLRDCLGVTGGKGGGTKDIAQGSVADGGTVEALLNRALARLRE
;
A
#
# COMPACT_ATOMS: atom_id res chain seq x y z
N GLN A 1 -10.02 -12.49 -10.18
CA GLN A 1 -8.67 -12.53 -9.56
C GLN A 1 -7.61 -12.18 -10.59
N ALA A 2 -6.98 -11.00 -10.48
CA ALA A 2 -5.82 -10.64 -11.30
C ALA A 2 -4.67 -10.16 -10.40
N LEU A 3 -3.51 -10.78 -10.54
CA LEU A 3 -2.25 -10.40 -9.92
C LEU A 3 -1.54 -9.42 -10.88
N LEU A 4 -1.80 -8.12 -10.73
CA LEU A 4 -0.89 -7.11 -11.27
C LEU A 4 0.26 -6.94 -10.26
N ALA A 5 1.21 -7.88 -10.30
CA ALA A 5 2.52 -7.63 -9.73
C ALA A 5 3.29 -6.82 -10.76
N THR A 6 3.37 -5.51 -10.61
CA THR A 6 4.41 -4.74 -11.30
C THR A 6 5.72 -5.07 -10.59
N ALA A 7 6.36 -6.18 -10.97
CA ALA A 7 7.72 -6.47 -10.58
C ALA A 7 8.61 -5.39 -11.22
N ALA A 8 8.90 -4.32 -10.46
CA ALA A 8 10.04 -3.50 -10.77
C ALA A 8 11.28 -4.37 -10.53
N GLU A 9 12.01 -4.65 -11.62
CA GLU A 9 13.21 -5.47 -11.60
C GLU A 9 14.17 -4.99 -10.51
N ALA A 10 14.83 -5.95 -9.86
CA ALA A 10 15.93 -5.70 -8.94
C ALA A 10 17.09 -5.11 -9.75
N GLY A 11 17.04 -3.81 -10.00
CA GLY A 11 18.18 -3.08 -10.50
C GLY A 11 19.28 -3.16 -9.45
N GLU A 12 20.42 -3.72 -9.82
CA GLU A 12 21.67 -3.62 -9.08
C GLU A 12 21.89 -2.14 -8.70
N GLY A 13 21.52 -1.79 -7.45
CA GLY A 13 21.42 -0.39 -7.02
C GLY A 13 20.30 -0.09 -6.01
N GLY A 14 20.19 -0.85 -4.91
CA GLY A 14 19.62 -0.37 -3.63
C GLY A 14 18.19 0.20 -3.59
N LYS A 15 17.34 0.00 -4.61
CA LYS A 15 15.95 0.50 -4.62
C LYS A 15 14.96 -0.59 -4.18
N ALA A 16 13.98 -0.20 -3.37
CA ALA A 16 12.97 -1.12 -2.86
C ALA A 16 12.00 -1.61 -3.96
N HIS A 17 11.55 -2.85 -3.85
CA HIS A 17 10.52 -3.48 -4.68
C HIS A 17 9.13 -3.06 -4.22
N ILE A 18 8.40 -2.37 -5.09
CA ILE A 18 7.04 -1.91 -4.78
C ILE A 18 6.01 -2.92 -5.34
N LEU A 19 5.22 -3.51 -4.47
CA LEU A 19 4.11 -4.41 -4.79
C LEU A 19 2.79 -3.66 -4.60
N VAL A 20 1.97 -3.58 -5.65
CA VAL A 20 0.65 -2.93 -5.57
C VAL A 20 -0.42 -3.93 -5.89
N ARG A 21 -1.44 -4.08 -5.04
CA ARG A 21 -2.55 -5.02 -5.30
C ARG A 21 -3.89 -4.49 -4.83
N LEU A 22 -4.87 -4.64 -5.71
CA LEU A 22 -6.27 -4.39 -5.45
C LEU A 22 -7.04 -5.72 -5.44
N PHE A 23 -7.85 -5.90 -4.41
CA PHE A 23 -8.75 -7.03 -4.23
C PHE A 23 -10.20 -6.57 -4.45
N GLU A 24 -11.07 -7.47 -4.87
CA GLU A 24 -12.50 -7.15 -4.96
C GLU A 24 -13.15 -7.24 -3.57
N ASP A 25 -12.93 -8.35 -2.88
CA ASP A 25 -13.51 -8.63 -1.57
C ASP A 25 -12.45 -9.26 -0.65
N ALA A 26 -11.74 -8.41 0.10
CA ALA A 26 -10.78 -8.84 1.11
C ALA A 26 -11.00 -8.06 2.40
N GLY A 27 -11.11 -8.78 3.53
CA GLY A 27 -11.23 -8.15 4.84
C GLY A 27 -9.96 -7.37 5.24
N ALA A 28 -10.14 -6.33 6.06
CA ALA A 28 -9.05 -5.48 6.54
C ALA A 28 -7.93 -6.28 7.25
N ASP A 29 -8.29 -7.28 8.07
CA ASP A 29 -7.31 -8.13 8.78
C ASP A 29 -6.47 -8.96 7.81
N TYR A 30 -7.07 -9.47 6.74
CA TYR A 30 -6.35 -10.22 5.71
C TYR A 30 -5.37 -9.33 4.96
N LEU A 31 -5.80 -8.14 4.54
CA LEU A 31 -4.92 -7.14 3.91
C LEU A 31 -3.74 -6.80 4.82
N ARG A 32 -4.02 -6.59 6.11
CA ARG A 32 -2.99 -6.26 7.09
C ARG A 32 -1.98 -7.38 7.27
N LEU A 33 -2.46 -8.62 7.40
CA LEU A 33 -1.62 -9.81 7.51
C LEU A 33 -0.73 -9.98 6.27
N LEU A 34 -1.31 -9.84 5.08
CA LEU A 34 -0.58 -9.97 3.81
C LEU A 34 0.49 -8.89 3.67
N ALA A 35 0.14 -7.63 3.91
CA ALA A 35 1.09 -6.51 3.86
C ALA A 35 2.27 -6.73 4.82
N THR A 36 1.98 -7.20 6.04
CA THR A 36 3.01 -7.49 7.05
C THR A 36 3.94 -8.61 6.60
N LYS A 37 3.40 -9.69 6.01
CA LYS A 37 4.21 -10.79 5.47
C LYS A 37 5.09 -10.35 4.30
N LEU A 38 4.59 -9.47 3.43
CA LEU A 38 5.36 -8.93 2.31
C LEU A 38 6.49 -8.02 2.81
N ALA A 39 6.20 -7.15 3.78
CA ALA A 39 7.18 -6.27 4.41
C ALA A 39 8.28 -7.02 5.18
N ALA A 40 8.04 -8.26 5.61
CA ALA A 40 9.08 -9.09 6.23
C ALA A 40 10.19 -9.51 5.24
N VAL A 41 9.93 -9.47 3.93
CA VAL A 41 10.96 -9.65 2.90
C VAL A 41 11.78 -8.36 2.81
N PRO A 42 13.12 -8.40 2.90
CA PRO A 42 13.95 -7.20 2.82
C PRO A 42 13.76 -6.42 1.51
N GLY A 43 13.72 -5.09 1.60
CA GLY A 43 13.65 -4.23 0.42
C GLY A 43 12.30 -4.23 -0.30
N VAL A 44 11.18 -4.47 0.39
CA VAL A 44 9.83 -4.51 -0.16
C VAL A 44 8.97 -3.36 0.40
N GLN A 45 8.14 -2.78 -0.45
CA GLN A 45 7.05 -1.87 -0.10
C GLN A 45 5.75 -2.43 -0.68
N ALA A 46 4.75 -2.67 0.16
CA ALA A 46 3.46 -3.22 -0.23
C ALA A 46 2.36 -2.15 -0.11
N LEU A 47 1.64 -1.91 -1.20
CA LEU A 47 0.46 -1.05 -1.29
C LEU A 47 -0.75 -1.92 -1.63
N LEU A 48 -1.55 -2.28 -0.63
CA LEU A 48 -2.67 -3.19 -0.81
C LEU A 48 -4.00 -2.46 -0.57
N GLY A 49 -5.04 -2.83 -1.30
CA GLY A 49 -6.39 -2.31 -1.09
C GLY A 49 -7.49 -3.25 -1.54
N THR A 50 -8.72 -2.98 -1.15
CA THR A 50 -9.92 -3.75 -1.52
C THR A 50 -11.05 -2.82 -1.94
N HIS A 51 -11.84 -3.20 -2.94
CA HIS A 51 -13.09 -2.50 -3.24
C HIS A 51 -14.10 -2.67 -2.09
N ALA A 52 -14.33 -3.90 -1.64
CA ALA A 52 -15.25 -4.16 -0.53
C ALA A 52 -14.76 -3.51 0.77
N GLY A 53 -15.56 -2.60 1.34
CA GLY A 53 -15.21 -1.87 2.56
C GLY A 53 -14.15 -0.77 2.38
N GLY A 54 -13.61 -0.59 1.17
CA GLY A 54 -12.70 0.51 0.85
C GLY A 54 -11.39 0.52 1.66
N HIS A 55 -10.94 -0.64 2.16
CA HIS A 55 -9.76 -0.71 3.02
C HIS A 55 -8.46 -0.65 2.22
N VAL A 56 -7.44 -0.03 2.82
CA VAL A 56 -6.07 0.05 2.27
C VAL A 56 -5.05 -0.20 3.37
N VAL A 57 -3.97 -0.88 3.04
CA VAL A 57 -2.82 -1.11 3.93
C VAL A 57 -1.53 -0.88 3.17
N PHE A 58 -0.70 0.03 3.69
CA PHE A 58 0.64 0.32 3.21
C PHE A 58 1.64 -0.23 4.20
N ALA A 59 2.62 -0.99 3.73
CA ALA A 59 3.68 -1.54 4.57
C ALA A 59 5.02 -1.49 3.84
N GLN A 60 6.11 -1.43 4.59
CA GLN A 60 7.46 -1.54 4.04
C GLN A 60 8.35 -2.36 4.95
N SER A 61 9.42 -2.93 4.39
CA SER A 61 10.48 -3.55 5.17
C SER A 61 11.16 -2.54 6.08
N ALA A 62 11.57 -3.02 7.25
CA ALA A 62 12.32 -2.21 8.21
C ALA A 62 13.58 -1.61 7.57
N GLY A 63 13.84 -0.35 7.87
CA GLY A 63 15.04 0.38 7.42
C GLY A 63 14.89 1.11 6.07
N LEU A 64 13.75 1.00 5.39
CA LEU A 64 13.46 1.81 4.21
C LEU A 64 13.12 3.26 4.59
N SER A 65 13.50 4.19 3.71
CA SER A 65 13.44 5.64 3.99
C SER A 65 12.04 6.23 3.96
N ALA A 66 11.09 5.61 3.24
CA ALA A 66 9.73 6.12 3.10
C ALA A 66 8.95 6.09 4.42
N ASP A 67 7.86 6.86 4.48
CA ASP A 67 6.94 6.89 5.63
C ASP A 67 5.54 6.49 5.15
N MET A 68 5.14 5.26 5.45
CA MET A 68 3.87 4.69 5.01
C MET A 68 2.67 5.41 5.60
N ASN A 69 2.78 5.93 6.84
CA ASN A 69 1.70 6.70 7.47
C ASN A 69 1.55 8.08 6.83
N ALA A 70 2.65 8.78 6.55
CA ALA A 70 2.61 10.06 5.84
C ALA A 70 2.06 9.90 4.42
N LEU A 71 2.54 8.90 3.68
CA LEU A 71 2.06 8.55 2.34
C LEU A 71 0.56 8.25 2.34
N LEU A 72 0.11 7.40 3.28
CA LEU A 72 -1.29 7.04 3.41
C LEU A 72 -2.16 8.27 3.69
N ARG A 73 -1.75 9.14 4.62
CA ARG A 73 -2.52 10.33 4.98
C ARG A 73 -2.62 11.34 3.84
N ASP A 74 -1.56 11.52 3.05
CA ASP A 74 -1.62 12.34 1.82
C ASP A 74 -2.69 11.80 0.87
N CYS A 75 -2.67 10.49 0.61
CA CYS A 75 -3.60 9.87 -0.33
C CYS A 75 -5.05 9.94 0.17
N LEU A 76 -5.28 9.65 1.45
CA LEU A 76 -6.61 9.71 2.07
C LEU A 76 -7.15 11.14 2.17
N GLY A 77 -6.28 12.15 2.29
CA GLY A 77 -6.69 13.56 2.31
C GLY A 77 -7.40 14.00 1.02
N VAL A 78 -7.05 13.38 -0.12
CA VAL A 78 -7.69 13.65 -1.42
C VAL A 78 -9.03 12.92 -1.55
N THR A 79 -9.14 11.70 -1.03
CA THR A 79 -10.35 10.86 -1.16
C THR A 79 -11.33 11.01 0.00
N GLY A 80 -11.01 11.81 1.02
CA GLY A 80 -11.84 12.00 2.22
C GLY A 80 -11.84 10.81 3.18
N GLY A 81 -10.85 9.92 3.06
CA GLY A 81 -10.72 8.73 3.91
C GLY A 81 -10.12 9.00 5.29
N LYS A 82 -10.05 7.96 6.12
CA LYS A 82 -9.43 8.01 7.45
C LYS A 82 -8.46 6.87 7.65
N GLY A 83 -7.40 7.10 8.42
CA GLY A 83 -6.38 6.08 8.65
C GLY A 83 -5.20 6.58 9.47
N GLY A 84 -4.26 5.67 9.70
CA GLY A 84 -3.01 5.95 10.38
C GLY A 84 -2.18 4.70 10.61
N GLY A 85 -1.03 4.88 11.25
CA GLY A 85 -0.14 3.81 11.65
C GLY A 85 1.24 4.34 12.00
N THR A 86 2.25 3.51 11.79
CA THR A 86 3.66 3.85 11.97
C THR A 86 4.32 4.16 10.62
N LYS A 87 5.60 4.55 10.67
CA LYS A 87 6.44 4.74 9.48
C LYS A 87 6.47 3.49 8.59
N ASP A 88 6.51 2.31 9.21
CA ASP A 88 6.67 1.05 8.48
C ASP A 88 5.36 0.40 8.07
N ILE A 89 4.26 0.69 8.78
CA ILE A 89 2.95 0.12 8.43
C ILE A 89 1.80 1.06 8.80
N ALA A 90 0.92 1.31 7.84
CA ALA A 90 -0.24 2.16 8.00
C ALA A 90 -1.47 1.56 7.32
N GLN A 91 -2.64 1.86 7.85
CA GLN A 91 -3.91 1.36 7.33
C GLN A 91 -4.98 2.43 7.36
N GLY A 92 -5.93 2.33 6.44
CA GLY A 92 -7.04 3.27 6.37
C GLY A 92 -8.19 2.72 5.55
N SER A 93 -9.21 3.55 5.41
CA SER A 93 -10.35 3.28 4.56
C SER A 93 -10.93 4.54 3.94
N VAL A 94 -11.61 4.32 2.82
CA VAL A 94 -12.45 5.30 2.12
C VAL A 94 -13.90 4.81 2.13
N ALA A 95 -14.85 5.75 2.06
CA ALA A 95 -16.27 5.40 2.05
C ALA A 95 -16.69 4.74 0.72
N ASP A 96 -16.15 5.22 -0.40
CA ASP A 96 -16.39 4.65 -1.72
C ASP A 96 -15.22 3.75 -2.15
N GLY A 97 -15.46 2.45 -2.17
CA GLY A 97 -14.51 1.44 -2.61
C GLY A 97 -14.01 1.63 -4.04
N GLY A 98 -14.79 2.27 -4.92
CA GLY A 98 -14.39 2.60 -6.29
C GLY A 98 -13.20 3.56 -6.37
N THR A 99 -12.91 4.29 -5.29
CA THR A 99 -11.76 5.22 -5.23
C THR A 99 -10.43 4.56 -4.85
N VAL A 100 -10.44 3.29 -4.42
CA VAL A 100 -9.24 2.61 -3.89
C VAL A 100 -8.17 2.43 -4.96
N GLU A 101 -8.54 2.09 -6.20
CA GLU A 101 -7.56 1.95 -7.28
C GLU A 101 -6.80 3.25 -7.54
N ALA A 102 -7.53 4.37 -7.63
CA ALA A 102 -6.95 5.69 -7.83
C ALA A 102 -6.04 6.08 -6.65
N LEU A 103 -6.43 5.74 -5.42
CA LEU A 103 -5.63 5.94 -4.22
C LEU A 103 -4.31 5.15 -4.31
N LEU A 104 -4.35 3.88 -4.70
CA LEU A 104 -3.15 3.05 -4.86
C LEU A 104 -2.22 3.56 -5.97
N ASN A 105 -2.77 4.00 -7.10
CA ASN A 105 -1.99 4.57 -8.20
C ASN A 105 -1.28 5.86 -7.79
N ARG A 106 -1.95 6.73 -7.02
CA ARG A 106 -1.33 7.93 -6.43
C ARG A 106 -0.19 7.57 -5.49
N ALA A 107 -0.41 6.62 -4.60
CA ALA A 107 0.61 6.18 -3.64
C ALA A 107 1.84 5.60 -4.36
N LEU A 108 1.63 4.83 -5.42
CA LEU A 108 2.71 4.30 -6.26
C LEU A 108 3.52 5.40 -6.94
N ALA A 109 2.87 6.43 -7.49
CA ALA A 109 3.56 7.56 -8.10
C ALA A 109 4.45 8.27 -7.06
N ARG A 110 3.90 8.53 -5.87
CA ARG A 110 4.61 9.19 -4.75
C ARG A 110 5.81 8.43 -4.22
N LEU A 111 5.80 7.10 -4.27
CA LEU A 111 6.96 6.29 -3.88
C LEU A 111 8.07 6.26 -4.93
N ARG A 112 7.78 6.67 -6.17
CA ARG A 112 8.74 6.67 -7.28
C ARG A 112 9.38 8.04 -7.53
N GLU A 113 8.82 9.09 -6.96
CA GLU A 113 9.40 10.44 -6.91
C GLU A 113 10.65 10.47 -6.02
#